data_AF-T1IDT3-F1
#
_entry.id   AF-T1IDT3-F1
#
_cell.length_a   1.000
_cell.length_b   1.000
_cell.length_c   1.000
_cell.angle_alpha   90.00
_cell.angle_beta   90.00
_cell.angle_gamma   90.00
#
_symmetry.space_group_name_H-M   'P 1'
#
loop_
_entity.id
_entity.type
_entity.pdbx_description
1 polymer ?
#
loop_
_entity_poly.entity_id
_entity_poly.type
_entity_poly.pdbx_seq_one_letter_code
_entity_poly.pdbx_strand_id
1 'polypeptide(L)'
;ELDPSCEGPILQQGTSLEIPYWLASALVKDDIVSMELPKAYKETFRDVLKADANVVDLQKTSKYFYEYGKLVSFIYGRHAQDLCNTITQTFIDRYRQISDWAQNQNSEEEIIVKLDFLEKDLMSRGKIAHLELTKWLCHGVGKLGTAQMVSNHKKRKLIAEHFL
;
A
#
# COMPACT_ATOMS: atom_id res chain seq x y z
N GLU A 1 20.44 -14.71 15.00
CA GLU A 1 20.79 -14.51 16.41
C GLU A 1 20.38 -13.10 16.80
N LEU A 2 19.55 -12.95 17.83
CA LEU A 2 19.12 -11.65 18.35
C LEU A 2 20.23 -11.18 19.30
N ASP A 3 21.08 -10.28 18.81
CA ASP A 3 22.22 -9.64 19.48
C ASP A 3 23.28 -10.59 20.11
N PRO A 4 24.44 -10.81 19.46
CA PRO A 4 25.55 -11.60 20.02
C PRO A 4 26.21 -10.97 21.26
N SER A 5 25.84 -9.74 21.63
CA SER A 5 26.35 -9.01 22.80
C SER A 5 25.60 -9.33 24.10
N CYS A 6 24.47 -10.07 24.01
CA CYS A 6 23.68 -10.43 25.18
C CYS A 6 24.22 -11.73 25.81
N GLU A 7 25.01 -11.60 26.88
CA GLU A 7 25.70 -12.73 27.54
C GLU A 7 24.80 -13.67 28.38
N GLY A 8 23.46 -13.53 28.30
CA GLY A 8 22.52 -14.29 29.13
C GLY A 8 21.44 -15.04 28.34
N PRO A 9 21.03 -16.25 28.78
CA PRO A 9 19.95 -17.00 28.12
C PRO A 9 18.55 -16.39 28.34
N ILE A 10 18.42 -15.34 29.16
CA ILE A 10 17.16 -14.71 29.57
C ILE A 10 17.22 -13.23 29.22
N LEU A 11 16.21 -12.76 28.47
CA LEU A 11 16.02 -11.35 28.18
C LEU A 11 15.50 -10.61 29.41
N GLN A 12 16.14 -9.50 29.76
CA GLN A 12 15.72 -8.68 30.88
C GLN A 12 14.39 -7.95 30.55
N GLN A 13 13.54 -7.75 31.57
CA GLN A 13 12.32 -6.97 31.39
C GLN A 13 12.67 -5.53 31.00
N GLY A 14 11.92 -4.98 30.03
CA GLY A 14 12.17 -3.63 29.51
C GLY A 14 13.24 -3.55 28.43
N THR A 15 13.77 -4.68 27.97
CA THR A 15 14.65 -4.72 26.79
C THR A 15 13.89 -4.25 25.55
N SER A 16 14.45 -3.26 24.84
CA SER A 16 13.92 -2.80 23.56
C SER A 16 14.40 -3.72 22.44
N LEU A 17 13.48 -4.33 21.70
CA LEU A 17 13.79 -5.29 20.64
C LEU A 17 13.07 -4.91 19.35
N GLU A 18 13.79 -4.99 18.23
CA GLU A 18 13.20 -4.92 16.91
C GLU A 18 12.82 -6.33 16.47
N ILE A 19 11.52 -6.61 16.43
CA ILE A 19 10.98 -7.92 16.03
C ILE A 19 10.00 -7.78 14.86
N PRO A 20 9.83 -8.83 14.04
CA PRO A 20 8.84 -8.82 12.97
C PRO A 20 7.41 -8.66 13.50
N TYR A 21 6.55 -8.03 12.68
CA TYR A 21 5.15 -7.79 13.04
C TYR A 21 4.39 -9.07 13.42
N TRP A 22 4.57 -10.17 12.69
CA TRP A 22 3.86 -11.42 12.95
C TRP A 22 4.14 -11.95 14.36
N LEU A 23 5.38 -11.80 14.85
CA LEU A 23 5.77 -12.20 16.20
C LEU A 23 5.23 -11.20 17.23
N ALA A 24 5.42 -9.90 17.00
CA ALA A 24 4.90 -8.86 17.87
C ALA A 24 3.37 -8.99 18.07
N SER A 25 2.65 -9.27 16.99
CA SER A 25 1.19 -9.38 17.01
C SER A 25 0.66 -10.55 17.83
N ALA A 26 1.45 -11.61 18.01
CA ALA A 26 1.13 -12.70 18.92
C ALA A 26 1.45 -12.31 20.36
N LEU A 27 2.64 -11.77 20.61
CA LEU A 27 3.11 -11.44 21.96
C LEU A 27 2.33 -10.30 22.62
N VAL A 28 1.85 -9.31 21.84
CA VAL A 28 1.01 -8.21 22.36
C VAL A 28 -0.36 -8.74 22.83
N LYS A 29 -0.92 -9.76 22.18
CA LYS A 29 -2.22 -10.33 22.58
C LYS A 29 -2.17 -11.00 23.95
N ASP A 30 -1.02 -11.59 24.28
CA ASP A 30 -0.78 -12.26 25.54
C ASP A 30 -0.19 -11.31 26.61
N ASP A 31 -0.15 -10.00 26.34
CA ASP A 31 0.40 -8.94 27.22
C ASP A 31 1.89 -9.18 27.62
N ILE A 32 2.64 -9.89 26.76
CA ILE A 32 4.05 -10.23 26.99
C ILE A 32 4.97 -9.05 26.63
N VAL A 33 4.60 -8.27 25.62
CA VAL A 33 5.39 -7.14 25.12
C VAL A 33 4.54 -5.88 24.96
N SER A 34 5.15 -4.73 25.28
CA SER A 34 4.59 -3.43 24.97
C SER A 34 5.06 -2.97 23.60
N MET A 35 4.15 -2.46 22.78
CA MET A 35 4.48 -1.92 21.46
C MET A 35 4.94 -0.46 21.54
N GLU A 36 6.06 -0.13 20.91
CA GLU A 36 6.38 1.25 20.54
C GLU A 36 5.92 1.53 19.09
N LEU A 37 5.28 2.66 18.87
CA LEU A 37 4.88 3.05 17.52
C LEU A 37 6.08 3.39 16.63
N PRO A 38 6.12 2.88 15.39
CA PRO A 38 7.05 3.34 14.38
C PRO A 38 6.95 4.86 14.17
N LYS A 39 8.07 5.50 13.79
CA LYS A 39 8.15 6.96 13.58
C LYS A 39 7.04 7.51 12.66
N ALA A 40 6.64 6.74 11.65
CA ALA A 40 5.58 7.06 10.70
C ALA A 40 4.18 7.25 11.34
N TYR A 41 3.96 6.76 12.55
CA TYR A 41 2.65 6.79 13.22
C TYR A 41 2.69 7.50 14.58
N LYS A 42 3.86 8.01 14.97
CA LYS A 42 3.99 8.82 16.19
C LYS A 42 3.13 10.08 16.07
N GLU A 43 2.67 10.57 17.21
CA GLU A 43 1.78 11.74 17.31
C GLU A 43 2.32 12.96 16.55
N THR A 44 3.60 13.27 16.69
CA THR A 44 4.25 14.37 15.97
C THR A 44 4.12 14.25 14.45
N PHE A 45 4.24 13.04 13.89
CA PHE A 45 4.08 12.84 12.46
C PHE A 45 2.60 12.90 12.04
N ARG A 46 1.69 12.42 12.89
CA ARG A 46 0.25 12.55 12.68
C ARG A 46 -0.19 14.01 12.64
N ASP A 47 0.42 14.89 13.43
CA ASP A 47 0.13 16.32 13.39
C ASP A 47 0.61 16.98 12.09
N VAL A 48 1.76 16.55 11.56
CA VAL A 48 2.23 16.99 10.23
C VAL A 48 1.24 16.55 9.14
N LEU A 49 0.78 15.29 9.18
CA LEU A 49 -0.21 14.78 8.22
C LEU A 49 -1.53 15.55 8.29
N LYS A 50 -2.00 15.90 9.50
CA LYS A 50 -3.22 16.69 9.70
C LYS A 50 -3.07 18.14 9.21
N ALA A 51 -1.86 18.69 9.24
CA ALA A 51 -1.60 20.05 8.77
C ALA A 51 -1.65 20.13 7.24
N ASP A 52 -0.92 19.26 6.55
CA ASP A 52 -1.05 19.06 5.10
C ASP A 52 -0.47 17.70 4.71
N ALA A 53 -1.33 16.78 4.30
CA ALA A 53 -0.93 15.45 3.87
C ALA A 53 -0.17 15.47 2.53
N ASN A 54 -0.39 16.46 1.65
CA ASN A 54 0.13 16.46 0.28
C ASN A 54 1.64 16.76 0.20
N VAL A 55 2.17 17.54 1.15
CA VAL A 55 3.59 17.89 1.19
C VAL A 55 4.49 16.78 1.75
N VAL A 56 3.87 15.75 2.34
CA VAL A 56 4.60 14.65 2.98
C VAL A 56 5.08 13.63 1.95
N ASP A 57 6.35 13.28 2.07
CA ASP A 57 6.96 12.14 1.38
C ASP A 57 6.65 10.86 2.16
N LEU A 58 5.58 10.19 1.74
CA LEU A 58 5.16 8.92 2.33
C LEU A 58 6.18 7.82 2.02
N GLN A 59 6.72 7.76 0.80
CA GLN A 59 7.70 6.75 0.40
C GLN A 59 8.94 6.72 1.30
N LYS A 60 9.46 7.89 1.69
CA LYS A 60 10.62 8.00 2.59
C LYS A 60 10.30 7.54 4.01
N THR A 61 9.07 7.74 4.45
CA THR A 61 8.64 7.42 5.82
C THR A 61 8.21 5.96 5.95
N SER A 62 7.43 5.47 4.99
CA SER A 62 7.02 4.07 4.86
C SER A 62 6.58 3.79 3.43
N LYS A 63 7.18 2.78 2.80
CA LYS A 63 6.80 2.32 1.43
C LYS A 63 5.39 1.74 1.33
N TYR A 64 4.82 1.34 2.48
CA TYR A 64 3.50 0.70 2.61
C TYR A 64 2.74 1.38 3.76
N PHE A 65 2.70 2.71 3.77
CA PHE A 65 2.11 3.52 4.84
C PHE A 65 0.68 3.10 5.19
N TYR A 66 -0.19 2.94 4.20
CA TYR A 66 -1.60 2.60 4.45
C TYR A 66 -1.76 1.15 4.94
N GLU A 67 -1.11 0.20 4.28
CA GLU A 67 -1.22 -1.22 4.63
C GLU A 67 -0.56 -1.53 5.97
N TYR A 68 0.64 -1.01 6.19
CA TYR A 68 1.34 -1.21 7.45
C TYR A 68 0.65 -0.46 8.59
N GLY A 69 0.11 0.73 8.35
CA GLY A 69 -0.66 1.48 9.35
C GLY A 69 -1.90 0.73 9.81
N LYS A 70 -2.58 0.05 8.88
CA LYS A 70 -3.69 -0.88 9.21
C LYS A 70 -3.22 -2.03 10.09
N LEU A 71 -2.07 -2.64 9.81
CA LEU A 71 -1.51 -3.70 10.66
C LEU A 71 -1.18 -3.19 12.06
N VAL A 72 -0.51 -2.04 12.16
CA VAL A 72 -0.19 -1.38 13.42
C VAL A 72 -1.46 -1.08 14.25
N SER A 73 -2.54 -0.62 13.61
CA SER A 73 -3.79 -0.35 14.31
C SER A 73 -4.40 -1.56 15.01
N PHE A 74 -4.17 -2.79 14.52
CA PHE A 74 -4.71 -4.00 15.15
C PHE A 74 -4.08 -4.30 16.52
N ILE A 75 -2.85 -3.83 16.75
CA ILE A 75 -2.08 -4.12 17.96
C ILE A 75 -1.86 -2.88 18.84
N TYR A 76 -2.30 -1.70 18.40
CA TYR A 76 -2.12 -0.42 19.12
C TYR A 76 -3.13 -0.21 20.28
N GLY A 77 -4.17 -1.03 20.36
CA GLY A 77 -5.13 -1.03 21.47
C GLY A 77 -6.02 0.23 21.50
N ARG A 78 -6.07 0.92 22.64
CA ARG A 78 -7.04 2.01 22.92
C ARG A 78 -7.00 3.19 21.95
N HIS A 79 -5.84 3.45 21.34
CA HIS A 79 -5.59 4.59 20.45
C HIS A 79 -5.67 4.20 18.97
N ALA A 80 -6.08 2.96 18.67
CA ALA A 80 -6.20 2.44 17.31
C ALA A 80 -7.16 3.29 16.45
N GLN A 81 -8.26 3.77 17.03
CA GLN A 81 -9.26 4.55 16.29
C GLN A 81 -8.69 5.86 15.75
N ASP A 82 -7.93 6.60 16.55
CA ASP A 82 -7.32 7.86 16.12
C ASP A 82 -6.28 7.66 15.03
N LEU A 83 -5.52 6.56 15.12
CA LEU A 83 -4.58 6.16 14.09
C LEU A 83 -5.32 5.82 12.78
N CYS A 84 -6.37 5.00 12.85
CA CYS A 84 -7.20 4.67 11.70
C CYS A 84 -7.77 5.93 11.05
N ASN A 85 -8.36 6.83 11.84
CA ASN A 85 -8.93 8.09 11.36
C ASN A 85 -7.85 8.93 10.65
N THR A 86 -6.65 9.03 11.22
CA THR A 86 -5.55 9.79 10.61
C THR A 86 -5.13 9.18 9.27
N ILE A 87 -4.97 7.85 9.20
CA ILE A 87 -4.59 7.15 7.96
C ILE A 87 -5.66 7.33 6.89
N THR A 88 -6.94 7.15 7.26
CA THR A 88 -8.08 7.33 6.34
C THR A 88 -8.17 8.77 5.85
N GLN A 89 -8.04 9.76 6.73
CA GLN A 89 -8.10 11.17 6.35
C GLN A 89 -6.93 11.54 5.43
N THR A 90 -5.73 11.06 5.72
CA THR A 90 -4.53 11.25 4.87
C THR A 90 -4.79 10.77 3.44
N PHE A 91 -5.42 9.59 3.28
CA PHE A 91 -5.77 9.07 1.96
C PHE A 91 -6.81 9.96 1.25
N ILE A 92 -7.85 10.39 1.97
CA ILE A 92 -8.90 11.26 1.41
C ILE A 92 -8.31 12.58 0.93
N ASP A 93 -7.48 13.23 1.73
CA ASP A 93 -6.88 14.53 1.42
C ASP A 93 -6.00 14.46 0.16
N ARG A 94 -5.25 13.36 0.01
CA ARG A 94 -4.33 13.13 -1.11
C ARG A 94 -5.01 12.59 -2.36
N TYR A 95 -6.17 11.94 -2.23
CA TYR A 95 -6.86 11.27 -3.34
C TYR A 95 -7.12 12.20 -4.53
N ARG A 96 -7.59 13.42 -4.27
CA ARG A 96 -7.90 14.40 -5.32
C ARG A 96 -6.66 14.67 -6.19
N GLN A 97 -5.53 14.95 -5.54
CA GLN A 97 -4.28 15.26 -6.21
C GLN A 97 -3.78 14.08 -7.04
N ILE A 98 -3.87 12.86 -6.50
CA ILE A 98 -3.52 11.62 -7.20
C ILE A 98 -4.40 11.42 -8.45
N SER A 99 -5.70 11.68 -8.34
CA SER A 99 -6.64 11.58 -9.46
C SER A 99 -6.32 12.59 -10.56
N ASP A 100 -6.04 13.85 -10.19
CA ASP A 100 -5.65 14.90 -11.12
C ASP A 100 -4.35 14.52 -11.88
N TRP A 101 -3.37 13.95 -11.18
CA TRP A 101 -2.14 13.46 -11.83
C TRP A 101 -2.35 12.25 -12.72
N ALA A 102 -3.32 11.39 -12.42
CA ALA A 102 -3.63 10.23 -13.26
C ALA A 102 -4.23 10.65 -14.62
N GLN A 103 -4.88 11.81 -14.68
CA GLN A 103 -5.48 12.34 -15.92
C GLN A 103 -4.53 13.25 -16.70
N ASN A 104 -3.54 13.85 -16.03
CA ASN A 104 -2.58 14.75 -16.66
C ASN A 104 -1.32 14.00 -17.13
N GLN A 105 -1.03 14.08 -18.44
CA GLN A 105 0.14 13.43 -19.06
C GLN A 105 1.49 13.99 -18.58
N ASN A 106 1.50 15.21 -18.03
CA ASN A 106 2.70 15.89 -17.53
C ASN A 106 2.94 15.66 -16.03
N SER A 107 2.57 14.49 -15.49
CA SER A 107 2.85 14.20 -14.08
C SER A 107 4.37 14.12 -13.87
N GLU A 108 4.92 15.03 -13.06
CA GLU A 108 6.35 15.13 -12.77
C GLU A 108 6.85 13.85 -12.08
N GLU A 109 7.90 13.24 -12.61
CA GLU A 109 8.47 11.99 -12.08
C GLU A 109 8.88 12.13 -10.60
N GLU A 110 9.29 13.34 -10.19
CA GLU A 110 9.65 13.68 -8.80
C GLU A 110 8.51 13.48 -7.80
N ILE A 111 7.28 13.70 -8.24
CA ILE A 111 6.09 13.56 -7.40
C ILE A 111 5.78 12.07 -7.19
N ILE A 112 5.89 11.27 -8.25
CA ILE A 112 5.59 9.84 -8.20
C ILE A 112 6.51 9.15 -7.19
N VAL A 113 7.76 9.59 -7.05
CA VAL A 113 8.70 9.01 -6.08
C VAL A 113 8.18 9.11 -4.64
N LYS A 114 7.51 10.21 -4.29
CA LYS A 114 7.01 10.53 -2.92
C LYS A 114 5.78 9.72 -2.51
N LEU A 115 5.09 9.10 -3.48
CA LEU A 115 3.86 8.35 -3.26
C LEU A 115 4.11 7.01 -2.57
N ASP A 116 3.17 6.61 -1.73
CA ASP A 116 3.10 5.23 -1.22
C ASP A 116 2.84 4.22 -2.35
N PHE A 117 3.11 2.93 -2.11
CA PHE A 117 2.84 1.88 -3.09
C PHE A 117 1.37 1.80 -3.52
N LEU A 118 0.43 1.95 -2.59
CA LEU A 118 -1.01 1.93 -2.90
C LEU A 118 -1.40 3.13 -3.79
N GLU A 119 -0.83 4.30 -3.53
CA GLU A 119 -1.06 5.51 -4.32
C GLU A 119 -0.49 5.37 -5.74
N LYS A 120 0.71 4.79 -5.86
CA LYS A 120 1.35 4.48 -7.15
C LYS A 120 0.49 3.53 -7.98
N ASP A 121 -0.01 2.45 -7.37
CA ASP A 121 -0.88 1.50 -8.04
C ASP A 121 -2.19 2.16 -8.49
N LEU A 122 -2.83 2.94 -7.62
CA LEU A 122 -4.06 3.68 -7.94
C LEU A 122 -3.85 4.65 -9.11
N MET A 123 -2.75 5.42 -9.07
CA MET A 123 -2.39 6.36 -10.14
C MET A 123 -2.14 5.64 -11.46
N SER A 124 -1.41 4.53 -11.45
CA SER A 124 -1.13 3.71 -12.63
C SER A 124 -2.42 3.20 -13.28
N ARG A 125 -3.34 2.65 -12.47
CA ARG A 125 -4.66 2.21 -12.94
C ARG A 125 -5.48 3.36 -13.52
N GLY A 126 -5.46 4.53 -12.88
CA GLY A 126 -6.13 5.73 -13.38
C GLY A 126 -5.59 6.16 -14.75
N LYS A 127 -4.26 6.16 -14.93
CA LYS A 127 -3.61 6.46 -16.21
C LYS A 127 -4.02 5.48 -17.32
N ILE A 128 -4.02 4.18 -17.01
CA ILE A 128 -4.43 3.14 -17.96
C ILE A 128 -5.89 3.35 -18.37
N ALA A 129 -6.80 3.54 -17.41
CA ALA A 129 -8.21 3.76 -17.68
C ALA A 129 -8.44 5.02 -18.54
N HIS A 130 -7.73 6.12 -18.25
CA HIS A 130 -7.80 7.35 -19.03
C HIS A 130 -7.29 7.16 -20.47
N LEU A 131 -6.20 6.41 -20.64
CA LEU A 131 -5.65 6.06 -21.95
C LEU A 131 -6.63 5.20 -22.76
N GLU A 132 -7.22 4.17 -22.13
CA GLU A 132 -8.22 3.30 -22.77
C GLU A 132 -9.45 4.08 -23.20
N LEU A 133 -9.95 4.97 -22.34
CA LEU A 133 -11.06 5.87 -22.66
C LEU A 133 -10.72 6.78 -23.83
N THR A 134 -9.56 7.44 -23.81
CA THR A 134 -9.12 8.32 -24.89
C THR A 134 -8.98 7.56 -26.21
N LYS A 135 -8.39 6.36 -26.17
CA LYS A 135 -8.27 5.48 -27.33
C LYS A 135 -9.64 5.14 -27.92
N TRP A 136 -10.59 4.77 -27.06
CA TRP A 136 -11.97 4.48 -27.46
C TRP A 136 -12.68 5.71 -28.04
N LEU A 137 -12.51 6.89 -27.45
CA LEU A 137 -13.10 8.13 -27.97
C LEU A 137 -12.53 8.53 -29.35
N CYS A 138 -11.23 8.39 -29.56
CA CYS A 138 -10.58 8.78 -30.82
C CYS A 138 -10.76 7.76 -31.94
N HIS A 139 -10.76 6.45 -31.63
CA HIS A 139 -10.70 5.38 -32.63
C HIS A 139 -11.94 4.47 -32.63
N GLY A 140 -12.90 4.70 -31.72
CA GLY A 140 -14.04 3.83 -31.51
C GLY A 140 -13.66 2.47 -30.93
N VAL A 141 -14.57 1.51 -31.05
CA VAL A 141 -14.44 0.14 -30.50
C VAL A 141 -13.44 -0.74 -31.28
N GLY A 142 -12.81 -0.21 -32.33
CA GLY A 142 -12.02 -1.02 -33.27
C GLY A 142 -12.83 -2.15 -33.90
N LYS A 143 -12.14 -3.14 -34.52
CA LYS A 143 -12.79 -4.39 -34.95
C LYS A 143 -13.04 -5.26 -33.72
N LEU A 144 -14.27 -5.73 -33.53
CA LEU A 144 -14.63 -6.69 -32.49
C LEU A 144 -13.80 -7.97 -32.65
N GLY A 145 -12.85 -8.18 -31.73
CA GLY A 145 -12.06 -9.39 -31.65
C GLY A 145 -12.80 -10.49 -30.89
N THR A 146 -12.61 -11.74 -31.30
CA THR A 146 -13.12 -12.89 -30.53
C THR A 146 -12.48 -12.91 -29.14
N ALA A 147 -13.28 -13.00 -28.08
CA ALA A 147 -12.78 -13.04 -26.70
C ALA A 147 -11.70 -14.11 -26.50
N GLN A 148 -10.70 -13.82 -25.68
CA GLN A 148 -9.55 -14.70 -25.40
C GLN A 148 -10.02 -16.12 -25.03
N MET A 149 -11.09 -16.23 -24.24
CA MET A 149 -11.71 -17.49 -23.86
C MET A 149 -12.23 -18.31 -25.07
N VAL A 150 -12.90 -17.67 -26.03
CA VAL A 150 -13.41 -18.33 -27.24
C VAL A 150 -12.26 -18.75 -28.15
N SER A 151 -11.25 -17.88 -28.28
CA SER A 151 -10.01 -18.17 -29.02
C SER A 151 -9.27 -19.37 -28.42
N ASN A 152 -9.17 -19.43 -27.09
CA ASN A 152 -8.53 -20.54 -26.38
C ASN A 152 -9.35 -21.84 -26.46
N HIS A 153 -10.68 -21.75 -26.42
CA HIS A 153 -11.55 -22.91 -26.61
C HIS A 153 -11.40 -23.50 -28.02
N LYS A 154 -11.39 -22.65 -29.07
CA LYS A 154 -11.12 -23.08 -30.45
C LYS A 154 -9.74 -23.75 -30.59
N LYS A 155 -8.70 -23.17 -30.00
CA LYS A 155 -7.34 -23.78 -29.99
C LYS A 155 -7.33 -25.15 -29.33
N ARG A 156 -7.97 -25.30 -28.16
CA ARG A 156 -8.07 -26.59 -27.45
C ARG A 156 -8.81 -27.64 -28.28
N LYS A 157 -9.89 -27.25 -28.95
CA LYS A 157 -10.66 -28.14 -29.84
C LYS A 157 -9.83 -28.62 -31.04
N LEU A 158 -9.13 -27.71 -31.72
CA LEU A 158 -8.25 -28.04 -32.85
C LEU A 158 -7.10 -28.98 -32.46
N ILE A 159 -6.53 -28.80 -31.26
CA ILE A 159 -5.48 -29.70 -30.73
C ILE A 159 -6.06 -31.09 -30.48
N ALA A 160 -7.25 -31.20 -29.86
CA ALA A 160 -7.90 -32.48 -29.61
C ALA A 160 -8.25 -33.25 -30.89
N GLU A 161 -8.64 -32.53 -31.95
CA GLU A 161 -8.93 -33.11 -33.27
C GLU A 161 -7.67 -33.59 -34.01
N HIS A 162 -6.47 -33.09 -33.69
CA HIS A 162 -5.19 -33.50 -34.30
C HIS A 162 -4.60 -34.77 -33.67
N PHE A 163 -5.11 -35.22 -32.51
CA PHE A 163 -4.66 -36.43 -31.81
C PHE A 163 -5.61 -37.63 -31.99
N LEU A 164 -6.54 -37.54 -32.95
CA LEU A 164 -7.40 -38.63 -33.44
C LEU A 164 -7.02 -38.97 -34.87
#